data_AF-A0A6U4I5J5-F1
#
_entry.id   AF-A0A6U4I5J5-F1
#
_cell.length_a   1.000
_cell.length_b   1.000
_cell.length_c   1.000
_cell.angle_alpha   90.00
_cell.angle_beta   90.00
_cell.angle_gamma   90.00
#
_symmetry.space_group_name_H-M   'P 1'
#
loop_
_entity.id
_entity.type
_entity.pdbx_description
1 polymer ?
#
loop_
_entity_poly.entity_id
_entity_poly.type
_entity_poly.pdbx_seq_one_letter_code
_entity_poly.pdbx_strand_id
1 'polypeptide(L)'
;MTDRRAFAAGVVTGAAATAGLAWLLWRRLREDDGHSRADWSMFYGYVPKTGGSTPPIDCSADDERWLRETRPEYKRIPKEVYGAMVQNAIITCVDVVLVRPDGCTLLVRRGMEPVKGFWWWPGGRMFKGETFFDTAVRKARDEAGIEAVPLKVLGVWNTFFPTSSWDTAGDGGRKGTQTVNAVVALAVPDSAQVDLDATSETHAWVPMKDILTEGEASYDRYVVEPLRLL
;
A
#
# COMPACT_ATOMS: atom_id res chain seq x y z
N MET A 1 -38.34 33.66 7.32
CA MET A 1 -38.21 32.52 8.24
C MET A 1 -37.99 31.27 7.41
N THR A 2 -36.82 30.68 7.63
CA THR A 2 -36.23 29.49 7.01
C THR A 2 -36.92 28.20 7.42
N ASP A 3 -37.08 27.24 6.50
CA ASP A 3 -36.65 25.84 6.68
C ASP A 3 -36.77 25.06 5.35
N ARG A 4 -35.68 24.90 4.58
CA ARG A 4 -34.75 23.75 4.54
C ARG A 4 -35.43 22.39 4.39
N ARG A 5 -35.47 21.98 3.12
CA ARG A 5 -35.68 20.61 2.62
C ARG A 5 -34.68 19.65 3.29
N ALA A 6 -35.19 18.61 3.94
CA ALA A 6 -34.42 17.43 4.28
C ALA A 6 -34.07 16.68 2.99
N PHE A 7 -32.81 16.76 2.55
CA PHE A 7 -32.22 15.79 1.65
C PHE A 7 -31.61 14.70 2.52
N ALA A 8 -32.23 13.51 2.51
CA ALA A 8 -31.61 12.32 3.05
C ALA A 8 -30.36 11.99 2.22
N ALA A 9 -29.18 12.17 2.80
CA ALA A 9 -27.93 11.68 2.25
C ALA A 9 -27.91 10.16 2.42
N GLY A 10 -28.37 9.45 1.39
CA GLY A 10 -28.10 8.02 1.25
C GLY A 10 -26.59 7.82 1.11
N VAL A 11 -26.02 7.11 2.07
CA VAL A 11 -24.64 6.59 1.99
C VAL A 11 -24.58 5.67 0.77
N VAL A 12 -23.95 6.13 -0.31
CA VAL A 12 -23.66 5.30 -1.48
C VAL A 12 -22.40 4.50 -1.18
N THR A 13 -22.56 3.38 -0.48
CA THR A 13 -21.56 2.30 -0.44
C THR A 13 -21.68 1.49 -1.74
N GLY A 14 -20.78 1.72 -2.68
CA GLY A 14 -20.74 0.94 -3.92
C GLY A 14 -19.56 1.29 -4.82
N ALA A 15 -19.06 0.29 -5.56
CA ALA A 15 -17.90 0.35 -6.46
C ALA A 15 -17.90 1.51 -7.48
N ALA A 16 -19.06 2.12 -7.73
CA ALA A 16 -19.21 3.30 -8.58
C ALA A 16 -18.62 4.59 -7.97
N ALA A 17 -18.65 4.76 -6.65
CA ALA A 17 -18.07 5.92 -5.96
C ALA A 17 -16.52 5.88 -5.97
N THR A 18 -15.95 4.68 -5.85
CA THR A 18 -14.50 4.44 -5.93
C THR A 18 -13.92 4.66 -7.32
N ALA A 19 -14.67 4.30 -8.38
CA ALA A 19 -14.27 4.56 -9.76
C ALA A 19 -14.29 6.07 -10.10
N GLY A 20 -15.25 6.83 -9.56
CA GLY A 20 -15.35 8.27 -9.75
C GLY A 20 -14.20 9.06 -9.10
N LEU A 21 -13.77 8.66 -7.90
CA LEU A 21 -12.66 9.30 -7.19
C LEU A 21 -11.31 9.05 -7.90
N ALA A 22 -11.05 7.80 -8.29
CA ALA A 22 -9.86 7.45 -9.08
C ALA A 22 -9.83 8.18 -10.43
N TRP A 23 -10.99 8.34 -11.10
CA TRP A 23 -11.11 9.09 -12.36
C TRP A 23 -10.90 10.60 -12.19
N LEU A 24 -11.44 11.22 -11.13
CA LEU A 24 -11.24 12.66 -10.86
C LEU A 24 -9.79 12.98 -10.48
N LEU A 25 -9.15 12.10 -9.69
CA LEU A 25 -7.72 12.17 -9.37
C LEU A 25 -6.86 12.02 -10.62
N TRP A 26 -7.15 11.01 -11.45
CA TRP A 26 -6.46 10.80 -12.73
C TRP A 26 -6.62 12.00 -13.67
N ARG A 27 -7.86 12.52 -13.81
CA ARG A 27 -8.15 13.69 -14.65
C ARG A 27 -7.36 14.92 -14.18
N ARG A 28 -7.26 15.14 -12.87
CA ARG A 28 -6.55 16.29 -12.31
C ARG A 28 -5.02 16.16 -12.39
N LEU A 29 -4.48 14.95 -12.32
CA LEU A 29 -3.04 14.68 -12.49
C LEU A 29 -2.57 14.71 -13.95
N ARG A 30 -3.48 14.71 -14.93
CA ARG A 30 -3.16 14.60 -16.37
C ARG A 30 -3.88 15.60 -17.27
N GLU A 31 -4.19 16.81 -16.79
CA GLU A 31 -4.74 17.87 -17.67
C GLU A 31 -3.80 18.26 -18.84
N ASP A 32 -2.62 17.65 -19.00
CA ASP A 32 -1.70 17.84 -20.14
C ASP A 32 -1.77 16.80 -21.27
N ASP A 33 -2.38 15.60 -21.09
CA ASP A 33 -2.27 14.52 -22.09
C ASP A 33 -3.62 14.17 -22.72
N GLY A 34 -4.00 14.90 -23.77
CA GLY A 34 -5.29 14.82 -24.49
C GLY A 34 -5.63 13.46 -25.14
N HIS A 35 -5.91 12.42 -24.35
CA HIS A 35 -6.30 11.09 -24.84
C HIS A 35 -7.71 10.70 -24.41
N SER A 36 -8.45 10.10 -25.36
CA SER A 36 -9.87 9.80 -25.25
C SER A 36 -10.17 8.48 -24.50
N ARG A 37 -11.45 8.36 -24.15
CA ARG A 37 -12.10 7.42 -23.21
C ARG A 37 -12.16 5.96 -23.69
N ALA A 38 -11.03 5.31 -23.95
CA ALA A 38 -10.99 3.88 -24.30
C ALA A 38 -10.96 2.97 -23.06
N ASP A 39 -11.59 1.80 -23.21
CA ASP A 39 -11.97 0.78 -22.22
C ASP A 39 -10.85 0.39 -21.21
N TRP A 40 -11.13 0.62 -19.93
CA TRP A 40 -10.17 0.56 -18.82
C TRP A 40 -9.89 -0.87 -18.30
N SER A 41 -10.58 -1.89 -18.82
CA SER A 41 -10.42 -3.29 -18.39
C SER A 41 -9.14 -3.97 -18.90
N MET A 42 -8.42 -3.36 -19.87
CA MET A 42 -7.24 -3.96 -20.50
C MET A 42 -5.88 -3.51 -19.92
N PHE A 43 -5.81 -2.41 -19.17
CA PHE A 43 -4.51 -1.83 -18.76
C PHE A 43 -4.07 -2.12 -17.31
N TYR A 44 -4.97 -2.58 -16.44
CA TYR A 44 -4.62 -2.97 -15.07
C TYR A 44 -5.39 -4.22 -14.68
N GLY A 45 -4.71 -5.36 -14.63
CA GLY A 45 -5.26 -6.69 -14.31
C GLY A 45 -5.70 -6.88 -12.85
N TYR A 46 -6.33 -5.87 -12.23
CA TYR A 46 -6.92 -5.98 -10.91
C TYR A 46 -8.37 -6.48 -11.01
N VAL A 47 -8.56 -7.76 -10.70
CA VAL A 47 -9.87 -8.38 -10.49
C VAL A 47 -10.04 -8.58 -8.97
N PRO A 48 -10.97 -7.88 -8.31
CA PRO A 48 -11.17 -8.01 -6.86
C PRO A 48 -11.58 -9.43 -6.48
N LYS A 49 -11.11 -9.94 -5.33
CA LYS A 49 -11.60 -11.21 -4.77
C LYS A 49 -13.03 -11.04 -4.22
N THR A 50 -13.98 -11.79 -4.77
CA THR A 50 -15.34 -11.89 -4.20
C THR A 50 -15.33 -12.84 -3.01
N GLY A 51 -15.81 -12.40 -1.85
CA GLY A 51 -15.83 -13.18 -0.61
C GLY A 51 -16.72 -14.43 -0.70
N GLY A 52 -16.13 -15.61 -0.60
CA GLY A 52 -16.82 -16.90 -0.49
C GLY A 52 -15.95 -17.92 0.25
N SER A 53 -16.58 -18.88 0.93
CA SER A 53 -15.88 -19.98 1.61
C SER A 53 -15.23 -20.90 0.58
N THR A 54 -13.92 -21.12 0.69
CA THR A 54 -13.12 -21.88 -0.29
C THR A 54 -13.45 -23.37 -0.25
N PRO A 55 -14.00 -23.97 -1.32
CA PRO A 55 -14.07 -25.43 -1.46
C PRO A 55 -12.66 -26.04 -1.66
N PRO A 56 -12.50 -27.37 -1.54
CA PRO A 56 -11.19 -28.01 -1.79
C PRO A 56 -10.67 -27.67 -3.19
N ILE A 57 -9.36 -27.42 -3.29
CA ILE A 57 -8.67 -27.09 -4.55
C ILE A 57 -8.85 -28.26 -5.53
N ASP A 58 -9.70 -28.07 -6.54
CA ASP A 58 -9.76 -28.93 -7.71
C ASP A 58 -8.74 -28.42 -8.73
N CYS A 59 -7.69 -29.21 -8.98
CA CYS A 59 -6.66 -28.89 -9.97
C CYS A 59 -7.14 -29.10 -11.43
N SER A 60 -8.44 -29.39 -11.65
CA SER A 60 -9.03 -29.39 -12.99
C SER A 60 -8.98 -27.99 -13.60
N ALA A 61 -8.56 -27.91 -14.85
CA ALA A 61 -7.90 -26.75 -15.44
C ALA A 61 -8.79 -25.53 -15.79
N ASP A 62 -10.02 -25.45 -15.26
CA ASP A 62 -11.01 -24.43 -15.67
C ASP A 62 -11.34 -23.39 -14.57
N ASP A 63 -10.81 -23.53 -13.35
CA ASP A 63 -11.05 -22.57 -12.26
C ASP A 63 -9.79 -21.79 -11.86
N GLU A 64 -9.42 -20.75 -12.61
CA GLU A 64 -8.24 -19.90 -12.31
C GLU A 64 -8.23 -19.27 -10.90
N ARG A 65 -9.34 -19.32 -10.13
CA ARG A 65 -9.37 -18.87 -8.74
C ARG A 65 -8.33 -19.57 -7.88
N TRP A 66 -8.03 -20.85 -8.13
CA TRP A 66 -7.02 -21.59 -7.38
C TRP A 66 -5.62 -20.95 -7.46
N LEU A 67 -5.29 -20.26 -8.56
CA LEU A 67 -4.01 -19.55 -8.72
C LEU A 67 -3.84 -18.38 -7.73
N ARG A 68 -4.95 -17.88 -7.19
CA ARG A 68 -4.97 -16.73 -6.27
C ARG A 68 -5.42 -17.12 -4.87
N GLU A 69 -5.93 -18.32 -4.67
CA GLU A 69 -6.42 -18.79 -3.38
C GLU A 69 -5.29 -19.41 -2.54
N THR A 70 -5.28 -19.05 -1.27
CA THR A 70 -4.43 -19.71 -0.28
C THR A 70 -5.26 -19.98 0.97
N ARG A 71 -4.85 -20.97 1.76
CA ARG A 71 -5.55 -21.27 3.01
C ARG A 71 -5.28 -20.16 4.04
N PRO A 72 -6.29 -19.67 4.78
CA PRO A 72 -6.13 -18.58 5.73
C PRO A 72 -4.99 -18.80 6.74
N GLU A 73 -4.79 -20.04 7.19
CA GLU A 73 -3.73 -20.45 8.11
C GLU A 73 -2.31 -20.25 7.55
N TYR A 74 -2.13 -20.18 6.23
CA TYR A 74 -0.83 -19.94 5.60
C TYR A 74 -0.48 -18.46 5.43
N LYS A 75 -1.42 -17.55 5.71
CA LYS A 75 -1.18 -16.10 5.58
C LYS A 75 -0.29 -15.58 6.72
N ARG A 76 -0.55 -16.02 7.95
CA ARG A 76 0.23 -15.64 9.14
C ARG A 76 1.10 -16.81 9.60
N ILE A 77 2.40 -16.67 9.35
CA ILE A 77 3.40 -17.61 9.86
C ILE A 77 3.72 -17.31 11.34
N PRO A 78 4.13 -18.33 12.13
CA PRO A 78 4.57 -18.12 13.50
C PRO A 78 5.68 -17.07 13.61
N LYS A 79 5.72 -16.36 14.74
CA LYS A 79 6.62 -15.23 14.98
C LYS A 79 8.09 -15.64 14.85
N GLU A 80 8.44 -16.80 15.38
CA GLU A 80 9.79 -17.35 15.42
C GLU A 80 10.26 -17.73 14.01
N VAL A 81 9.37 -18.32 13.20
CA VAL A 81 9.64 -18.64 11.80
C VAL A 81 9.84 -17.36 11.00
N TYR A 82 9.01 -16.35 11.22
CA TYR A 82 9.18 -15.07 10.53
C TYR A 82 10.51 -14.39 10.90
N GLY A 83 10.87 -14.38 12.18
CA GLY A 83 12.16 -13.85 12.63
C GLY A 83 13.35 -14.54 11.97
N ALA A 84 13.32 -15.87 11.91
CA ALA A 84 14.35 -16.64 11.22
C ALA A 84 14.42 -16.31 9.71
N MET A 85 13.27 -16.08 9.05
CA MET A 85 13.26 -15.61 7.67
C MET A 85 13.89 -14.23 7.52
N VAL A 86 13.52 -13.26 8.37
CA VAL A 86 14.07 -11.89 8.34
C VAL A 86 15.60 -11.89 8.45
N GLN A 87 16.15 -12.81 9.25
CA GLN A 87 17.59 -12.95 9.47
C GLN A 87 18.34 -13.68 8.34
N ASN A 88 17.66 -14.53 7.56
CA ASN A 88 18.33 -15.47 6.65
C ASN A 88 17.82 -15.41 5.20
N ALA A 89 16.82 -14.58 4.89
CA ALA A 89 16.22 -14.47 3.58
C ALA A 89 15.85 -13.02 3.24
N ILE A 90 15.75 -12.75 1.93
CA ILE A 90 15.21 -11.49 1.42
C ILE A 90 13.69 -11.52 1.60
N ILE A 91 13.12 -10.48 2.21
CA ILE A 91 11.68 -10.39 2.45
C ILE A 91 11.00 -9.58 1.35
N THR A 92 9.92 -10.11 0.79
CA THR A 92 9.09 -9.37 -0.18
C THR A 92 8.02 -8.55 0.54
N CYS A 93 8.01 -7.26 0.23
CA CYS A 93 7.20 -6.24 0.88
C CYS A 93 6.50 -5.38 -0.17
N VAL A 94 5.54 -4.57 0.30
CA VAL A 94 4.89 -3.53 -0.48
C VAL A 94 4.91 -2.23 0.32
N ASP A 95 5.35 -1.16 -0.33
CA ASP A 95 5.26 0.21 0.17
C ASP A 95 4.09 0.93 -0.53
N VAL A 96 3.37 1.76 0.20
CA VAL A 96 2.09 2.32 -0.24
C VAL A 96 2.18 3.84 -0.35
N VAL A 97 1.93 4.35 -1.57
CA VAL A 97 1.79 5.79 -1.84
C VAL A 97 0.29 6.13 -1.87
N LEU A 98 -0.21 6.75 -0.80
CA LEU A 98 -1.62 7.15 -0.69
C LEU A 98 -1.81 8.54 -1.32
N VAL A 99 -2.38 8.60 -2.51
CA VAL A 99 -2.52 9.82 -3.30
C VAL A 99 -3.86 10.50 -3.02
N ARG A 100 -3.80 11.72 -2.48
CA ARG A 100 -4.97 12.58 -2.26
C ARG A 100 -5.22 13.58 -3.41
N PRO A 101 -6.48 14.02 -3.62
CA PRO A 101 -6.85 15.00 -4.66
C PRO A 101 -6.16 16.37 -4.56
N ASP A 102 -5.66 16.73 -3.38
CA ASP A 102 -4.89 17.95 -3.14
C ASP A 102 -3.38 17.80 -3.46
N GLY A 103 -2.95 16.61 -3.92
CA GLY A 103 -1.56 16.33 -4.27
C GLY A 103 -0.69 15.95 -3.06
N CYS A 104 -1.29 15.71 -1.89
CA CYS A 104 -0.58 15.18 -0.74
C CYS A 104 -0.46 13.65 -0.78
N THR A 105 0.57 13.14 -0.12
CA THR A 105 0.73 11.73 0.21
C THR A 105 0.96 11.52 1.69
N LEU A 106 0.60 10.35 2.21
CA LEU A 106 0.86 10.00 3.60
C LEU A 106 2.30 9.50 3.77
N LEU A 107 3.02 10.09 4.73
CA LEU A 107 4.23 9.52 5.31
C LEU A 107 4.00 9.23 6.79
N VAL A 108 4.63 8.16 7.26
CA VAL A 108 4.64 7.78 8.68
C VAL A 108 6.05 7.90 9.24
N ARG A 109 6.16 8.34 10.49
CA ARG A 109 7.44 8.32 11.21
C ARG A 109 7.57 7.00 11.95
N ARG A 110 8.49 6.15 11.52
CA ARG A 110 8.58 4.77 12.03
C ARG A 110 9.01 4.72 13.49
N GLY A 111 8.29 3.96 14.31
CA GLY A 111 8.60 3.76 15.75
C GLY A 111 9.46 2.54 16.05
N MET A 112 9.66 1.68 15.06
CA MET A 112 10.42 0.43 15.18
C MET A 112 11.40 0.24 14.03
N GLU A 113 12.45 -0.53 14.29
CA GLU A 113 13.43 -0.93 13.28
C GLU A 113 12.81 -1.82 12.18
N PRO A 114 13.27 -1.75 10.93
CA PRO A 114 14.36 -0.90 10.43
C PRO A 114 13.98 0.58 10.33
N VAL A 115 14.98 1.45 10.16
CA VAL A 115 14.84 2.91 9.93
C VAL A 115 13.92 3.60 10.93
N LYS A 116 14.06 3.25 12.21
CA LYS A 116 13.36 3.91 13.31
C LYS A 116 13.66 5.42 13.31
N GLY A 117 12.61 6.23 13.46
CA GLY A 117 12.68 7.69 13.51
C GLY A 117 12.66 8.39 12.16
N PHE A 118 12.76 7.64 11.05
CA PHE A 118 12.68 8.17 9.68
C PHE A 118 11.23 8.27 9.19
N TRP A 119 10.99 9.21 8.28
CA TRP A 119 9.77 9.29 7.49
C TRP A 119 9.80 8.26 6.36
N TRP A 120 8.77 7.43 6.28
CA TRP A 120 8.68 6.34 5.31
C TRP A 120 7.25 6.17 4.79
N TRP A 121 7.11 5.36 3.74
CA TRP A 121 5.81 4.88 3.30
C TRP A 121 5.18 3.96 4.36
N PRO A 122 3.85 3.99 4.54
CA PRO A 122 3.14 2.84 5.08
C PRO A 122 3.42 1.61 4.22
N GLY A 123 3.58 0.44 4.82
CA GLY A 123 4.02 -0.73 4.05
C GLY A 123 4.46 -1.91 4.88
N GLY A 124 4.73 -3.02 4.20
CA GLY A 124 5.30 -4.20 4.84
C GLY A 124 5.11 -5.49 4.08
N ARG A 125 5.39 -6.59 4.77
CA ARG A 125 5.47 -7.92 4.15
C ARG A 125 4.16 -8.35 3.47
N MET A 126 4.32 -8.96 2.30
CA MET A 126 3.26 -9.68 1.61
C MET A 126 2.90 -11.00 2.29
N PHE A 127 1.61 -11.35 2.33
CA PHE A 127 1.20 -12.70 2.73
C PHE A 127 1.09 -13.62 1.50
N LYS A 128 1.18 -14.93 1.73
CA LYS A 128 0.93 -15.91 0.67
C LYS A 128 -0.46 -15.66 0.07
N GLY A 129 -0.56 -15.79 -1.25
CA GLY A 129 -1.81 -15.58 -1.99
C GLY A 129 -2.29 -14.12 -2.06
N GLU A 130 -1.47 -13.13 -1.68
CA GLU A 130 -1.73 -11.72 -1.94
C GLU A 130 -1.02 -11.24 -3.21
N THR A 131 -1.72 -10.43 -4.00
CA THR A 131 -1.10 -9.59 -5.02
C THR A 131 -0.47 -8.34 -4.39
N PHE A 132 0.36 -7.60 -5.13
CA PHE A 132 0.86 -6.31 -4.64
C PHE A 132 -0.26 -5.35 -4.26
N PHE A 133 -1.37 -5.33 -5.02
CA PHE A 133 -2.53 -4.51 -4.72
C PHE A 133 -3.28 -4.97 -3.47
N ASP A 134 -3.46 -6.28 -3.28
CA ASP A 134 -4.10 -6.81 -2.07
C ASP A 134 -3.29 -6.46 -0.82
N THR A 135 -1.96 -6.61 -0.90
CA THR A 135 -1.07 -6.21 0.18
C THR A 135 -1.14 -4.70 0.41
N ALA A 136 -1.09 -3.86 -0.64
CA ALA A 136 -1.15 -2.41 -0.49
C ALA A 136 -2.43 -1.94 0.20
N VAL A 137 -3.60 -2.43 -0.26
CA VAL A 137 -4.90 -2.11 0.35
C VAL A 137 -4.95 -2.58 1.80
N ARG A 138 -4.49 -3.81 2.07
CA ARG A 138 -4.41 -4.32 3.44
C ARG A 138 -3.51 -3.45 4.32
N LYS A 139 -2.35 -3.03 3.83
CA LYS A 139 -1.40 -2.22 4.60
C LYS A 139 -1.91 -0.79 4.83
N ALA A 140 -2.58 -0.18 3.86
CA ALA A 140 -3.26 1.11 4.05
C ALA A 140 -4.31 1.03 5.18
N ARG A 141 -5.08 -0.06 5.22
CA ARG A 141 -6.06 -0.29 6.29
C ARG A 141 -5.40 -0.64 7.62
N ASP A 142 -4.48 -1.61 7.63
CA ASP A 142 -3.91 -2.17 8.85
C ASP A 142 -2.98 -1.17 9.57
N GLU A 143 -2.25 -0.31 8.85
CA GLU A 143 -1.29 0.63 9.45
C GLU A 143 -1.79 2.07 9.57
N ALA A 144 -2.78 2.46 8.76
CA ALA A 144 -3.26 3.84 8.72
C ALA A 144 -4.79 3.96 8.80
N GLY A 145 -5.54 2.86 8.91
CA GLY A 145 -7.01 2.88 9.00
C GLY A 145 -7.70 3.36 7.71
N ILE A 146 -7.00 3.40 6.58
CA ILE A 146 -7.50 4.02 5.35
C ILE A 146 -7.97 2.96 4.35
N GLU A 147 -9.25 3.09 3.95
CA GLU A 147 -9.79 2.42 2.78
C GLU A 147 -9.36 3.18 1.51
N ALA A 148 -8.70 2.49 0.59
CA ALA A 148 -8.06 3.08 -0.58
C ALA A 148 -8.31 2.27 -1.85
N VAL A 149 -8.22 2.92 -3.00
CA VAL A 149 -8.48 2.31 -4.30
C VAL A 149 -7.16 2.10 -5.06
N PRO A 150 -6.82 0.88 -5.49
CA PRO A 150 -5.64 0.62 -6.32
C PRO A 150 -5.55 1.50 -7.56
N LEU A 151 -4.37 2.08 -7.81
CA LEU A 151 -4.06 2.80 -9.05
C LEU A 151 -3.07 2.01 -9.91
N LYS A 152 -1.81 1.93 -9.50
CA LYS A 152 -0.73 1.29 -10.27
C LYS A 152 0.44 0.87 -9.39
N VAL A 153 1.23 -0.07 -9.89
CA VAL A 153 2.57 -0.37 -9.36
C VAL A 153 3.53 0.65 -9.98
N LEU A 154 4.27 1.39 -9.13
CA LEU A 154 5.24 2.39 -9.56
C LEU A 154 6.57 1.75 -9.96
N GLY A 155 6.98 0.72 -9.24
CA GLY A 155 8.23 0.01 -9.50
C GLY A 155 8.58 -0.97 -8.38
N VAL A 156 9.79 -1.51 -8.44
CA VAL A 156 10.33 -2.45 -7.46
C VAL A 156 11.73 -2.01 -7.05
N TRP A 157 11.99 -1.96 -5.74
CA TRP A 157 13.29 -1.57 -5.18
C TRP A 157 13.81 -2.61 -4.21
N ASN A 158 15.13 -2.79 -4.21
CA ASN A 158 15.84 -3.48 -3.15
C ASN A 158 16.20 -2.46 -2.07
N THR A 159 15.79 -2.71 -0.82
CA THR A 159 16.25 -1.91 0.32
C THR A 159 17.13 -2.74 1.24
N PHE A 160 18.14 -2.08 1.79
CA PHE A 160 19.18 -2.68 2.61
C PHE A 160 19.23 -1.89 3.92
N PHE A 161 18.85 -2.53 5.02
CA PHE A 161 18.82 -1.89 6.32
C PHE A 161 19.86 -2.53 7.24
N PRO A 162 20.72 -1.74 7.91
CA PRO A 162 21.75 -2.27 8.80
C PRO A 162 21.21 -2.74 10.16
N THR A 163 19.94 -2.45 10.47
CA THR A 163 19.25 -2.79 11.71
C THR A 163 17.90 -3.44 11.44
N SER A 164 17.44 -4.27 12.38
CA SER A 164 16.15 -4.95 12.31
C SER A 164 15.56 -5.15 13.70
N SER A 165 14.23 -5.19 13.80
CA SER A 165 13.54 -5.57 15.03
C SER A 165 13.76 -7.04 15.42
N TRP A 166 14.44 -7.80 14.56
CA TRP A 166 14.79 -9.22 14.73
C TRP A 166 16.30 -9.43 14.94
N ASP A 167 17.07 -8.36 15.15
CA ASP A 167 18.48 -8.50 15.51
C ASP A 167 18.59 -9.22 16.87
N THR A 168 19.36 -10.31 16.93
CA THR A 168 19.58 -11.07 18.17
C THR A 168 20.99 -10.87 18.70
N ALA A 169 21.11 -10.66 20.01
CA ALA A 169 22.41 -10.68 20.69
C ALA A 169 22.89 -12.13 20.84
N GLY A 170 23.56 -12.69 19.82
CA GLY A 170 24.15 -14.03 19.96
C GLY A 170 24.50 -14.81 18.69
N ASP A 171 24.15 -14.33 17.49
CA ASP A 171 24.27 -15.11 16.24
C ASP A 171 25.57 -14.88 15.45
N GLY A 172 26.62 -14.35 16.09
CA GLY A 172 27.86 -13.99 15.41
C GLY A 172 27.79 -12.66 14.66
N GLY A 173 26.75 -11.84 14.89
CA GLY A 173 26.71 -10.45 14.44
C GLY A 173 25.95 -10.23 13.13
N ARG A 174 24.99 -11.08 12.78
CA ARG A 174 24.10 -10.80 11.65
C ARG A 174 23.09 -9.75 12.08
N LYS A 175 23.27 -8.55 11.56
CA LYS A 175 22.39 -7.41 11.81
C LYS A 175 21.72 -6.97 10.53
N GLY A 176 20.54 -6.39 10.68
CA GLY A 176 19.85 -5.78 9.59
C GLY A 176 18.90 -6.70 8.86
N THR A 177 18.35 -6.18 7.78
CA THR A 177 17.45 -6.93 6.91
C THR A 177 17.52 -6.39 5.49
N GLN A 178 17.27 -7.27 4.53
CA GLN A 178 17.15 -6.92 3.13
C GLN A 178 15.73 -7.21 2.67
N THR A 179 15.14 -6.27 1.94
CA THR A 179 13.80 -6.45 1.40
C THR A 179 13.75 -6.07 -0.08
N VAL A 180 12.76 -6.64 -0.78
CA VAL A 180 12.36 -6.23 -2.12
C VAL A 180 10.94 -5.70 -2.02
N ASN A 181 10.76 -4.43 -2.37
CA ASN A 181 9.51 -3.69 -2.16
C ASN A 181 8.93 -3.32 -3.51
N ALA A 182 7.70 -3.78 -3.80
CA ALA A 182 6.90 -3.15 -4.83
C ALA A 182 6.27 -1.88 -4.25
N VAL A 183 6.41 -0.74 -4.91
CA VAL A 183 5.74 0.48 -4.48
C VAL A 183 4.43 0.62 -5.24
N VAL A 184 3.32 0.76 -4.52
CA VAL A 184 1.97 0.77 -5.09
C VAL A 184 1.28 2.08 -4.74
N ALA A 185 0.77 2.76 -5.76
CA ALA A 185 -0.05 3.95 -5.59
C ALA A 185 -1.52 3.56 -5.38
N LEU A 186 -2.16 4.16 -4.37
CA LEU A 186 -3.58 4.02 -4.08
C LEU A 186 -4.22 5.42 -4.01
N ALA A 187 -5.42 5.58 -4.58
CA ALA A 187 -6.22 6.79 -4.44
C ALA A 187 -7.01 6.79 -3.13
N VAL A 188 -7.05 7.94 -2.47
CA VAL A 188 -7.78 8.16 -1.20
C VAL A 188 -8.52 9.49 -1.23
N PRO A 189 -9.64 9.64 -0.51
CA PRO A 189 -10.34 10.92 -0.43
C PRO A 189 -9.60 11.90 0.49
N ASP A 190 -9.83 13.21 0.29
CA ASP A 190 -9.27 14.25 1.17
C ASP A 190 -9.77 14.17 2.61
N SER A 191 -10.91 13.53 2.83
CA SER A 191 -11.50 13.30 4.14
C SER A 191 -10.88 12.13 4.91
N ALA A 192 -9.94 11.38 4.31
CA ALA A 192 -9.33 10.21 4.93
C ALA A 192 -8.69 10.58 6.27
N GLN A 193 -9.18 9.93 7.34
CA GLN A 193 -8.60 10.04 8.67
C GLN A 193 -7.55 8.95 8.84
N VAL A 194 -6.45 9.30 9.49
CA VAL A 194 -5.36 8.37 9.75
C VAL A 194 -5.52 7.80 11.15
N ASP A 195 -5.60 6.49 11.26
CA ASP A 195 -5.55 5.72 12.51
C ASP A 195 -4.32 4.81 12.47
N LEU A 196 -3.27 5.22 13.20
CA LEU A 196 -1.98 4.54 13.13
C LEU A 196 -1.96 3.26 13.97
N ASP A 197 -1.29 2.24 13.45
CA ASP A 197 -0.93 1.08 14.26
C ASP A 197 0.22 1.40 15.24
N ALA A 198 0.61 0.38 16.02
CA ALA A 198 1.67 0.52 17.02
C ALA A 198 3.10 0.59 16.43
N THR A 199 3.26 0.49 15.10
CA THR A 199 4.59 0.45 14.46
C THR A 199 5.12 1.83 14.10
N SER A 200 4.26 2.85 14.13
CA SER A 200 4.56 4.23 13.77
C SER A 200 4.29 5.19 14.93
N GLU A 201 5.13 6.21 15.09
CA GLU A 201 5.03 7.20 16.17
C GLU A 201 4.07 8.34 15.83
N THR A 202 4.07 8.77 14.56
CA THR A 202 3.25 9.86 14.05
C THR A 202 3.13 9.78 12.52
N HIS A 203 2.32 10.66 11.93
CA HIS A 203 2.11 10.73 10.48
C HIS A 203 2.04 12.18 10.00
N ALA A 204 2.18 12.37 8.69
CA ALA A 204 1.95 13.63 8.02
C ALA A 204 1.40 13.41 6.61
N TRP A 205 0.39 14.20 6.23
CA TRP A 205 0.07 14.42 4.82
C TRP A 205 1.03 15.46 4.28
N VAL A 206 1.89 15.07 3.34
CA VAL A 206 2.95 15.92 2.79
C VAL A 206 2.67 16.14 1.30
N PRO A 207 2.70 17.40 0.81
CA PRO A 207 2.61 17.65 -0.63
C PRO A 207 3.73 16.93 -1.37
N MET A 208 3.40 16.11 -2.37
CA MET A 208 4.41 15.32 -3.11
C MET A 208 5.43 16.22 -3.81
N LYS A 209 5.00 17.42 -4.24
CA LYS A 209 5.89 18.43 -4.83
C LYS A 209 6.99 18.90 -3.86
N ASP A 210 6.70 18.94 -2.56
CA ASP A 210 7.65 19.39 -1.53
C ASP A 210 8.68 18.28 -1.30
N ILE A 211 8.24 17.01 -1.24
CA ILE A 211 9.13 15.84 -1.21
C ILE A 211 10.07 15.83 -2.42
N LEU A 212 9.56 16.09 -3.62
CA LEU A 212 10.36 16.14 -4.84
C LEU A 212 11.33 17.33 -4.89
N THR A 213 10.94 18.47 -4.30
CA THR A 213 11.75 19.70 -4.27
C THR A 213 12.88 19.59 -3.26
N GLU A 214 12.58 19.14 -2.04
CA GLU A 214 13.58 18.90 -0.99
C GLU A 214 14.47 17.69 -1.32
N GLY A 215 13.87 16.69 -1.98
CA GLY A 215 14.56 15.51 -2.48
C GLY A 215 15.32 14.75 -1.40
N GLU A 216 16.47 14.21 -1.79
CA GLU A 216 17.29 13.34 -0.95
C GLU A 216 18.01 14.08 0.20
N ALA A 217 17.89 15.42 0.26
CA ALA A 217 18.40 16.21 1.38
C ALA A 217 17.54 16.06 2.64
N SER A 218 16.22 15.85 2.47
CA SER A 218 15.26 15.72 3.58
C SER A 218 14.66 14.32 3.71
N TYR A 219 14.58 13.57 2.60
CA TYR A 219 13.93 12.27 2.54
C TYR A 219 14.89 11.19 2.04
N ASP A 220 14.63 9.94 2.39
CA ASP A 220 15.38 8.83 1.81
C ASP A 220 15.06 8.69 0.31
N ARG A 221 16.05 8.29 -0.49
CA ARG A 221 15.86 8.04 -1.93
C ARG A 221 14.71 7.08 -2.25
N TYR A 222 14.43 6.09 -1.39
CA TYR A 222 13.32 5.16 -1.59
C TYR A 222 11.94 5.79 -1.34
N VAL A 223 11.91 6.97 -0.70
CA VAL A 223 10.72 7.84 -0.63
C VAL A 223 10.65 8.76 -1.85
N VAL A 224 11.77 9.32 -2.30
CA VAL A 224 11.77 10.32 -3.39
C VAL A 224 11.57 9.68 -4.77
N GLU A 225 12.30 8.60 -5.07
CA GLU A 225 12.35 8.02 -6.42
C GLU A 225 10.99 7.54 -6.94
N PRO A 226 10.15 6.82 -6.16
CA PRO A 226 8.87 6.33 -6.68
C PRO A 226 7.92 7.45 -7.09
N LEU A 227 7.99 8.63 -6.45
CA LEU A 227 7.14 9.77 -6.77
C LEU A 227 7.43 10.35 -8.17
N ARG A 228 8.63 10.12 -8.72
CA ARG A 228 8.96 10.52 -10.10
C ARG A 228 8.23 9.69 -11.17
N LEU A 229 7.61 8.58 -10.76
CA LEU A 229 6.90 7.66 -11.65
C LEU A 229 5.37 7.77 -11.52
N LEU A 230 4.89 8.67 -10.67
CA LEU A 230 3.46 8.90 -10.43
C LEU A 230 2.86 9.74 -11.54
#